data_AF-A0A2D6SWR8-F1
#
_entry.id   AF-A0A2D6SWR8-F1
#
_cell.length_a   1.000
_cell.length_b   1.000
_cell.length_c   1.000
_cell.angle_alpha   90.00
_cell.angle_beta   90.00
_cell.angle_gamma   90.00
#
_symmetry.space_group_name_H-M   'P 1'
#
loop_
_entity.id
_entity.type
_entity.pdbx_description
1 polymer ?
#
loop_
_entity_poly.entity_id
_entity_poly.type
_entity_poly.pdbx_seq_one_letter_code
_entity_poly.pdbx_strand_id
1 'polypeptide(L)'
;MPRTYPSSIVAIVLALGASCFGAEPKHDVTDSNRKKASAPVRGLFTGEVVFLREVLKRRTIEAYDDHAKQVVLKTPAGKLIPILNDWRGRAFHQDERLRDRKVELIGFLSPELPYLRVIAVYVFDKEGGRLFMDYWCDICAIPMYEIQQCECCREEIRIRLQPQELPDYIKRPRNTSTETDD
;
A
#
# COMPACT_ATOMS: atom_id res chain seq x y z
N MET A 1 26.38 -50.50 -20.18
CA MET A 1 26.04 -50.48 -21.62
C MET A 1 25.96 -49.02 -22.06
N PRO A 2 26.93 -48.50 -22.82
CA PRO A 2 26.87 -47.14 -23.35
C PRO A 2 26.17 -47.14 -24.72
N ARG A 3 25.17 -46.26 -24.90
CA ARG A 3 24.58 -45.99 -26.21
C ARG A 3 25.42 -44.94 -26.92
N THR A 4 26.16 -45.41 -27.91
CA THR A 4 26.76 -44.62 -28.98
C THR A 4 25.64 -44.08 -29.88
N TYR A 5 25.70 -42.79 -30.23
CA TYR A 5 24.96 -42.24 -31.37
C TYR A 5 25.98 -41.73 -32.39
N PRO A 6 25.80 -42.05 -33.69
CA PRO A 6 26.77 -41.72 -34.71
C PRO A 6 26.63 -40.27 -35.16
N SER A 7 27.79 -39.69 -35.43
CA SER A 7 27.98 -38.51 -36.26
C SER A 7 27.33 -38.70 -37.62
N SER A 8 26.62 -37.68 -38.10
CA SER A 8 26.41 -37.49 -39.53
C SER A 8 26.48 -36.00 -39.84
N ILE A 9 27.28 -35.75 -40.87
CA ILE A 9 27.77 -34.49 -41.38
C ILE A 9 26.80 -33.98 -42.47
N VAL A 10 26.90 -32.69 -42.74
CA VAL A 10 26.59 -31.99 -44.01
C VAL A 10 25.17 -31.42 -44.12
N ALA A 11 25.06 -30.09 -44.07
CA ALA A 11 24.86 -29.29 -45.29
C ALA A 11 24.84 -27.79 -44.92
N ILE A 12 25.87 -27.08 -45.35
CA ILE A 12 25.86 -25.62 -45.45
C ILE A 12 24.89 -25.27 -46.57
N VAL A 13 23.81 -24.55 -46.24
CA VAL A 13 22.99 -23.83 -47.21
C VAL A 13 23.22 -22.34 -46.99
N LEU A 14 23.96 -21.74 -47.92
CA LEU A 14 24.07 -20.30 -48.12
C LEU A 14 22.70 -19.79 -48.61
N ALA A 15 21.94 -19.16 -47.72
CA ALA A 15 20.78 -18.35 -48.09
C ALA A 15 21.16 -16.86 -47.97
N LEU A 16 21.59 -16.28 -49.10
CA LEU A 16 21.52 -14.84 -49.34
C LEU A 16 20.03 -14.46 -49.42
N GLY A 17 19.53 -13.74 -48.42
CA GLY A 17 18.12 -13.36 -48.35
C GLY A 17 17.90 -12.11 -47.51
N ALA A 18 17.88 -10.97 -48.20
CA ALA A 18 17.19 -9.72 -47.88
C ALA A 18 16.98 -9.36 -46.40
N SER A 19 17.86 -8.50 -45.88
CA SER A 19 17.55 -7.63 -44.73
C SER A 19 16.51 -6.58 -45.14
N CYS A 20 15.24 -6.97 -45.23
CA CYS A 20 14.14 -6.02 -45.07
C CYS A 20 14.00 -5.79 -43.56
N PHE A 21 14.71 -4.79 -43.04
CA PHE A 21 14.35 -4.14 -41.78
C PHE A 21 12.93 -3.59 -41.95
N GLY A 22 11.93 -4.42 -41.63
CA GLY A 22 10.57 -3.96 -41.41
C GLY A 22 10.60 -3.03 -40.21
N ALA A 23 10.48 -1.73 -40.46
CA ALA A 23 10.23 -0.76 -39.41
C ALA A 23 8.97 -1.21 -38.65
N GLU A 24 9.12 -1.50 -37.36
CA GLU A 24 7.99 -1.73 -36.47
C GLU A 24 7.04 -0.53 -36.59
N PRO A 25 5.73 -0.75 -36.81
CA PRO A 25 4.77 0.34 -36.81
C PRO A 25 4.74 0.93 -35.40
N LYS A 26 5.23 2.16 -35.26
CA LYS A 26 5.01 2.98 -34.07
C LYS A 26 3.50 3.19 -33.96
N HIS A 27 2.85 2.39 -33.12
CA HIS A 27 1.50 2.66 -32.66
C HIS A 27 1.52 3.93 -31.81
N ASP A 28 1.49 5.08 -32.48
CA ASP A 28 1.21 6.37 -31.88
C ASP A 28 -0.30 6.46 -31.61
N VAL A 29 -0.72 5.80 -30.52
CA VAL A 29 -2.06 5.99 -29.98
C VAL A 29 -2.05 7.35 -29.28
N THR A 30 -2.29 8.39 -30.06
CA THR A 30 -2.65 9.72 -29.54
C THR A 30 -4.05 9.64 -28.94
N ASP A 31 -4.12 9.15 -27.71
CA ASP A 31 -5.33 9.16 -26.87
C ASP A 31 -5.65 10.61 -26.44
N SER A 32 -6.27 11.33 -27.37
CA SER A 32 -6.73 12.70 -27.22
C SER A 32 -8.02 12.82 -26.39
N ASN A 33 -8.46 11.74 -25.72
CA ASN A 33 -9.69 11.72 -24.93
C ASN A 33 -9.49 11.18 -23.50
N ARG A 34 -8.30 11.35 -22.91
CA ARG A 34 -8.11 11.10 -21.48
C ARG A 34 -8.74 12.23 -20.66
N LYS A 35 -10.01 12.05 -20.29
CA LYS A 35 -10.71 12.88 -19.30
C LYS A 35 -9.77 13.10 -18.12
N LYS A 36 -9.41 14.37 -17.85
CA LYS A 36 -8.40 14.73 -16.84
C LYS A 36 -8.83 14.18 -15.49
N ALA A 37 -8.14 13.12 -15.05
CA ALA A 37 -8.43 12.46 -13.79
C ALA A 37 -8.39 13.49 -12.65
N SER A 38 -9.36 13.40 -11.75
CA SER A 38 -9.39 14.25 -10.56
C SER A 38 -8.20 13.93 -9.66
N ALA A 39 -7.52 14.95 -9.16
CA ALA A 39 -6.29 14.75 -8.37
C ALA A 39 -6.61 13.99 -7.06
N PRO A 40 -5.80 12.99 -6.66
CA PRO A 40 -5.98 12.30 -5.39
C PRO A 40 -5.91 13.28 -4.20
N VAL A 41 -6.87 13.16 -3.28
CA VAL A 41 -6.93 14.01 -2.09
C VAL A 41 -6.01 13.43 -1.02
N ARG A 42 -4.97 14.18 -0.65
CA ARG A 42 -4.17 13.86 0.54
C ARG A 42 -4.91 14.31 1.79
N GLY A 43 -5.01 13.45 2.79
CA GLY A 43 -5.69 13.77 4.03
C GLY A 43 -5.27 12.92 5.21
N LEU A 44 -5.79 13.30 6.37
CA LEU A 44 -5.76 12.51 7.59
C LEU A 44 -7.05 11.70 7.68
N PHE A 45 -6.91 10.40 7.88
CA PHE A 45 -8.02 9.46 8.00
C PHE A 45 -7.95 8.77 9.36
N THR A 46 -8.90 9.09 10.23
CA THR A 46 -8.98 8.54 11.58
C THR A 46 -9.95 7.37 11.61
N GLY A 47 -9.60 6.30 12.33
CA GLY A 47 -10.48 5.16 12.48
C GLY A 47 -9.83 3.97 13.17
N GLU A 48 -10.40 2.81 12.93
CA GLU A 48 -9.93 1.51 13.41
C GLU A 48 -9.67 0.63 12.19
N VAL A 49 -8.53 -0.07 12.18
CA VAL A 49 -8.19 -0.99 11.10
C VAL A 49 -8.68 -2.39 11.43
N VAL A 50 -9.55 -2.93 10.58
CA VAL A 50 -10.27 -4.19 10.81
C VAL A 50 -10.39 -4.98 9.51
N PHE A 51 -10.65 -6.28 9.62
CA PHE A 51 -11.00 -7.08 8.45
C PHE A 51 -12.41 -6.75 7.97
N LEU A 52 -12.58 -6.61 6.66
CA LEU A 52 -13.86 -6.30 6.02
C LEU A 52 -14.93 -7.33 6.43
N ARG A 53 -14.58 -8.61 6.38
CA ARG A 53 -15.50 -9.73 6.71
C ARG A 53 -16.06 -9.62 8.12
N GLU A 54 -15.25 -9.21 9.09
CA GLU A 54 -15.70 -9.07 10.48
C GLU A 54 -16.72 -7.94 10.63
N VAL A 55 -16.52 -6.84 9.93
CA VAL A 55 -17.48 -5.73 9.92
C VAL A 55 -18.77 -6.11 9.20
N LEU A 56 -18.69 -6.79 8.07
CA LEU A 56 -19.86 -7.25 7.31
C LEU A 56 -20.69 -8.24 8.12
N LYS A 57 -20.04 -9.20 8.78
CA LYS A 57 -20.70 -10.17 9.68
C LYS A 57 -21.48 -9.48 10.80
N ARG A 58 -20.91 -8.43 11.40
CA ARG A 58 -21.60 -7.63 12.44
C ARG A 58 -22.81 -6.85 11.90
N ARG A 59 -22.89 -6.63 10.59
CA ARG A 59 -24.03 -6.01 9.90
C ARG A 59 -25.00 -7.02 9.30
N THR A 60 -24.84 -8.31 9.60
CA THR A 60 -25.65 -9.40 9.02
C THR A 60 -25.57 -9.43 7.48
N ILE A 61 -24.42 -9.03 6.93
CA ILE A 61 -24.13 -9.14 5.50
C ILE A 61 -23.18 -10.33 5.33
N GLU A 62 -23.62 -11.34 4.59
CA GLU A 62 -22.78 -12.47 4.24
C GLU A 62 -21.75 -12.07 3.19
N ALA A 63 -20.52 -12.52 3.37
CA ALA A 63 -19.42 -12.29 2.45
C ALA A 63 -18.69 -13.62 2.21
N TYR A 64 -18.43 -13.90 0.94
CA TYR A 64 -17.62 -15.04 0.53
C TYR A 64 -16.15 -14.89 0.97
N ASP A 65 -15.41 -16.00 0.94
CA ASP A 65 -14.04 -16.07 1.46
C ASP A 65 -13.05 -15.14 0.74
N ASP A 66 -13.37 -14.69 -0.48
CA ASP A 66 -12.60 -13.71 -1.25
C ASP A 66 -12.36 -12.40 -0.47
N HIS A 67 -13.28 -12.04 0.43
CA HIS A 67 -13.19 -10.83 1.25
C HIS A 67 -12.51 -11.04 2.62
N ALA A 68 -12.13 -12.27 2.96
CA ALA A 68 -11.60 -12.60 4.28
C ALA A 68 -10.29 -11.87 4.60
N LYS A 69 -9.46 -11.59 3.58
CA LYS A 69 -8.16 -10.93 3.73
C LYS A 69 -8.19 -9.43 3.45
N GLN A 70 -9.35 -8.87 3.08
CA GLN A 70 -9.46 -7.44 2.81
C GLN A 70 -9.47 -6.66 4.12
N VAL A 71 -8.59 -5.68 4.25
CA VAL A 71 -8.53 -4.78 5.39
C VAL A 71 -9.18 -3.45 5.02
N VAL A 72 -9.90 -2.87 5.97
CA VAL A 72 -10.57 -1.57 5.83
C VAL A 72 -10.25 -0.69 7.03
N LEU A 73 -10.21 0.62 6.79
CA LEU A 73 -10.32 1.61 7.84
C LEU A 73 -11.81 1.87 8.11
N LYS A 74 -12.27 1.53 9.31
CA LYS A 74 -13.60 1.87 9.82
C LYS A 74 -13.51 3.23 10.52
N THR A 75 -14.11 4.25 9.93
CA THR A 75 -14.12 5.60 10.52
C THR A 75 -15.09 5.67 11.71
N PRO A 76 -14.98 6.68 12.59
CA PRO A 76 -15.94 6.90 13.67
C PRO A 76 -17.40 7.05 13.18
N ALA A 77 -17.59 7.60 11.98
CA ALA A 77 -18.89 7.71 11.33
C ALA A 77 -19.41 6.38 10.74
N GLY A 78 -18.68 5.27 10.90
CA GLY A 78 -19.06 3.94 10.39
C GLY A 78 -18.81 3.73 8.90
N LYS A 79 -18.15 4.68 8.21
CA LYS A 79 -17.72 4.50 6.81
C LYS A 79 -16.57 3.49 6.76
N LEU A 80 -16.61 2.59 5.78
CA LEU A 80 -15.53 1.64 5.51
C LEU A 80 -14.74 2.13 4.31
N ILE A 81 -13.44 2.31 4.49
CA ILE A 81 -12.52 2.72 3.43
C ILE A 81 -11.52 1.59 3.22
N PRO A 82 -11.54 0.86 2.10
CA PRO A 82 -10.58 -0.21 1.88
C PRO A 82 -9.16 0.36 1.78
N ILE A 83 -8.23 -0.34 2.42
CA ILE A 83 -6.81 0.03 2.39
C ILE A 83 -6.17 -0.71 1.22
N LEU A 84 -5.39 0.03 0.43
CA LEU A 84 -4.64 -0.56 -0.68
C LEU A 84 -3.48 -1.41 -0.13
N ASN A 85 -3.27 -2.59 -0.71
CA ASN A 85 -2.14 -3.47 -0.42
C ASN A 85 -0.83 -2.97 -1.05
N ASP A 86 -0.48 -1.71 -0.80
CA ASP A 86 0.80 -1.14 -1.22
C ASP A 86 1.88 -1.33 -0.14
N TRP A 87 3.08 -0.82 -0.40
CA TRP A 87 4.25 -0.83 0.50
C TRP A 87 3.92 -0.62 2.00
N ARG A 88 3.05 0.34 2.34
CA ARG A 88 2.66 0.64 3.73
C ARG A 88 1.36 -0.03 4.14
N GLY A 89 0.36 -0.04 3.24
CA GLY A 89 -0.94 -0.60 3.53
C GLY A 89 -0.90 -2.12 3.78
N ARG A 90 0.03 -2.84 3.13
CA ARG A 90 0.22 -4.29 3.37
C ARG A 90 0.57 -4.62 4.83
N ALA A 91 1.15 -3.68 5.57
CA ALA A 91 1.48 -3.86 6.98
C ALA A 91 0.24 -4.28 7.79
N PHE A 92 -0.93 -3.71 7.49
CA PHE A 92 -2.17 -4.06 8.20
C PHE A 92 -2.69 -5.47 7.87
N HIS A 93 -2.30 -6.02 6.74
CA HIS A 93 -2.66 -7.38 6.35
C HIS A 93 -1.72 -8.40 7.01
N GLN A 94 -0.44 -8.07 7.10
CA GLN A 94 0.61 -9.00 7.50
C GLN A 94 0.96 -8.96 8.99
N ASP A 95 0.93 -7.77 9.61
CA ASP A 95 1.33 -7.58 11.00
C ASP A 95 0.10 -7.51 11.91
N GLU A 96 -0.10 -8.56 12.69
CA GLU A 96 -1.24 -8.68 13.59
C GLU A 96 -1.25 -7.60 14.68
N ARG A 97 -0.07 -7.04 15.02
CA ARG A 97 0.07 -5.95 15.99
C ARG A 97 -0.59 -4.65 15.51
N LEU A 98 -0.92 -4.55 14.23
CA LEU A 98 -1.57 -3.39 13.63
C LEU A 98 -3.10 -3.51 13.53
N ARG A 99 -3.65 -4.67 13.88
CA ARG A 99 -5.09 -4.96 13.79
C ARG A 99 -5.83 -4.45 15.03
N ASP A 100 -7.12 -4.17 14.87
CA ASP A 100 -8.09 -3.86 15.94
C ASP A 100 -7.68 -2.73 16.87
N ARG A 101 -7.03 -1.71 16.30
CA ARG A 101 -6.54 -0.56 17.06
C ARG A 101 -6.85 0.74 16.36
N LYS A 102 -7.01 1.77 17.19
CA LYS A 102 -7.22 3.14 16.74
C LYS A 102 -5.97 3.63 16.02
N VAL A 103 -6.18 4.22 14.84
CA VAL A 103 -5.12 4.78 14.01
C VAL A 103 -5.51 6.13 13.44
N GLU A 104 -4.49 6.88 13.08
CA GLU A 104 -4.56 8.04 12.22
C GLU A 104 -3.64 7.79 11.02
N LEU A 105 -4.24 7.67 9.83
CA LEU A 105 -3.51 7.38 8.60
C LEU A 105 -3.40 8.64 7.77
N ILE A 106 -2.18 9.03 7.41
CA ILE A 106 -2.00 9.99 6.32
C ILE A 106 -1.99 9.20 5.03
N GLY A 107 -2.83 9.59 4.08
CA GLY A 107 -2.93 8.87 2.82
C GLY A 107 -3.51 9.70 1.69
N PHE A 108 -3.61 9.05 0.53
CA PHE A 108 -4.33 9.55 -0.63
C PHE A 108 -5.60 8.74 -0.85
N LEU A 109 -6.71 9.44 -1.08
CA LEU A 109 -7.95 8.86 -1.58
C LEU A 109 -8.28 9.51 -2.93
N SER A 110 -8.40 8.70 -3.99
CA SER A 110 -8.82 9.20 -5.29
C SER A 110 -10.35 9.10 -5.41
N PRO A 111 -11.03 10.08 -6.02
CA PRO A 111 -12.45 9.94 -6.36
C PRO A 111 -12.73 8.77 -7.32
N GLU A 112 -11.73 8.38 -8.13
CA GLU A 112 -11.86 7.34 -9.16
C GLU A 112 -11.54 5.93 -8.65
N LEU A 113 -10.80 5.82 -7.54
CA LEU A 113 -10.39 4.55 -6.96
C LEU A 113 -10.69 4.57 -5.45
N PRO A 114 -11.62 3.73 -4.96
CA PRO A 114 -12.10 3.82 -3.58
C PRO A 114 -11.11 3.27 -2.54
N TYR A 115 -9.82 3.18 -2.86
CA TYR A 115 -8.79 2.66 -1.97
C TYR A 115 -7.98 3.78 -1.33
N LEU A 116 -7.76 3.67 -0.02
CA LEU A 116 -6.83 4.50 0.72
C LEU A 116 -5.40 4.01 0.48
N ARG A 117 -4.58 4.86 -0.13
CA ARG A 117 -3.14 4.65 -0.28
C ARG A 117 -2.41 5.28 0.91
N VAL A 118 -1.82 4.46 1.77
CA VAL A 118 -1.24 4.91 3.05
C VAL A 118 0.16 5.45 2.83
N ILE A 119 0.50 6.54 3.53
CA ILE A 119 1.81 7.22 3.48
C ILE A 119 2.44 7.28 4.87
N ALA A 120 1.65 7.47 5.92
CA ALA A 120 2.13 7.45 7.29
C ALA A 120 1.09 6.80 8.20
N VAL A 121 1.57 6.08 9.21
CA VAL A 121 0.75 5.40 10.19
C VAL A 121 1.04 6.02 11.54
N TYR A 122 0.00 6.58 12.15
CA TYR A 122 0.02 6.96 13.55
C TYR A 122 -0.90 6.04 14.31
N VAL A 123 -0.44 5.64 15.48
CA VAL A 123 -1.15 4.79 16.42
C VAL A 123 -1.23 5.50 17.75
N PHE A 124 -2.08 5.00 18.64
CA PHE A 124 -2.22 5.57 19.97
C PHE A 124 -1.70 4.60 21.03
N ASP A 125 -1.03 5.12 22.04
CA ASP A 125 -0.75 4.38 23.27
C ASP A 125 -1.99 4.30 24.18
N LYS A 126 -1.81 3.72 25.37
CA LYS A 126 -2.88 3.56 26.35
C LYS A 126 -3.32 4.88 26.99
N GLU A 127 -2.45 5.90 26.98
CA GLU A 127 -2.69 7.23 27.53
C GLU A 127 -3.31 8.17 26.48
N GLY A 128 -3.42 7.72 25.22
CA GLY A 128 -3.92 8.51 24.10
C GLY A 128 -2.85 9.34 23.40
N GLY A 129 -1.57 9.13 23.74
CA GLY A 129 -0.43 9.72 23.05
C GLY A 129 -0.31 9.21 21.63
N ARG A 130 -0.10 10.14 20.68
CA ARG A 130 0.10 9.83 19.27
C ARG A 130 1.53 9.36 19.05
N LEU A 131 1.67 8.16 18.48
CA LEU A 131 2.95 7.56 18.14
C LEU A 131 3.02 7.34 16.62
N PHE A 132 4.05 7.89 15.99
CA PHE A 132 4.42 7.52 14.63
C PHE A 132 4.95 6.10 14.61
N MET A 133 4.45 5.30 13.68
CA MET A 133 4.81 3.90 13.50
C MET A 133 5.63 3.75 12.23
N ASP A 134 6.79 3.13 12.37
CA ASP A 134 7.57 2.55 11.29
C ASP A 134 8.17 1.20 11.73
N TYR A 135 8.87 0.54 10.80
CA TYR A 135 9.78 -0.53 11.14
C TYR A 135 11.20 0.02 11.20
N TRP A 136 12.04 -0.57 12.03
CA TRP A 136 13.40 -0.09 12.27
C TRP A 136 14.39 -1.23 12.24
N CYS A 137 15.51 -1.01 11.55
CA CYS A 137 16.68 -1.87 11.60
C CYS A 137 17.68 -1.32 12.62
N ASP A 138 17.96 -2.07 13.68
CA ASP A 138 18.90 -1.64 14.73
C ASP A 138 20.36 -1.61 14.27
N ILE A 139 20.72 -2.39 13.23
CA ILE A 139 22.07 -2.42 12.68
C ILE A 139 22.35 -1.24 11.75
N CYS A 140 21.44 -1.00 10.80
CA CYS A 140 21.64 0.07 9.82
C CYS A 140 21.16 1.44 10.31
N ALA A 141 20.40 1.48 11.41
CA ALA A 141 19.77 2.70 11.92
C ALA A 141 18.93 3.44 10.85
N ILE A 142 18.15 2.68 10.08
CA ILE A 142 17.26 3.21 9.04
C ILE A 142 15.80 2.78 9.25
N PRO A 143 14.83 3.66 8.91
CA PRO A 143 13.43 3.30 8.92
C PRO A 143 13.07 2.46 7.69
N MET A 144 12.14 1.54 7.89
CA MET A 144 11.56 0.65 6.89
C MET A 144 10.04 0.77 6.97
N TYR A 145 9.36 0.57 5.86
CA TYR A 145 7.90 0.79 5.76
C TYR A 145 7.11 -0.48 5.46
N GLU A 146 7.83 -1.59 5.31
CA GLU A 146 7.32 -2.90 4.97
C GLU A 146 7.91 -3.93 5.93
N ILE A 147 7.10 -4.92 6.34
CA ILE A 147 7.59 -6.05 7.15
C ILE A 147 8.37 -7.03 6.25
N GLN A 148 9.69 -6.89 6.27
CA GLN A 148 10.62 -7.71 5.50
C GLN A 148 11.99 -7.73 6.20
N GLN A 149 12.93 -8.54 5.69
CA GLN A 149 14.33 -8.42 6.12
C GLN A 149 14.91 -7.09 5.68
N CYS A 150 15.85 -6.53 6.45
CA CYS A 150 16.53 -5.31 6.06
C CYS A 150 17.25 -5.50 4.72
N GLU A 151 17.02 -4.60 3.77
CA GLU A 151 17.62 -4.68 2.43
C GLU A 151 19.14 -4.44 2.46
N CYS A 152 19.65 -3.74 3.48
CA CYS A 152 21.06 -3.40 3.62
C CYS A 152 21.87 -4.50 4.33
N CYS A 153 21.47 -4.90 5.54
CA CYS A 153 22.23 -5.86 6.36
C CYS A 153 21.61 -7.25 6.46
N ARG A 154 20.40 -7.46 5.91
CA ARG A 154 19.65 -8.72 5.95
C ARG A 154 19.14 -9.16 7.33
N GLU A 155 19.34 -8.36 8.36
CA GLU A 155 18.83 -8.62 9.71
C GLU A 155 17.31 -8.40 9.82
N GLU A 156 16.75 -8.90 10.92
CA GLU A 156 15.37 -8.66 11.30
C GLU A 156 15.12 -7.19 11.64
N ILE A 157 13.91 -6.73 11.35
CA ILE A 157 13.44 -5.39 11.70
C ILE A 157 12.36 -5.49 12.76
N ARG A 158 12.30 -4.50 13.65
CA ARG A 158 11.27 -4.41 14.68
C ARG A 158 10.32 -3.25 14.42
N ILE A 159 9.12 -3.33 14.99
CA ILE A 159 8.26 -2.15 15.05
C ILE A 159 8.91 -1.10 15.95
N ARG A 160 8.87 0.15 15.53
CA ARG A 160 9.29 1.28 16.33
C ARG A 160 8.14 2.29 16.41
N LEU A 161 7.89 2.73 17.62
CA LEU A 161 6.86 3.70 17.94
C LEU A 161 7.54 4.92 18.53
N GLN A 162 7.33 6.09 17.93
CA GLN A 162 7.97 7.33 18.36
C GLN A 162 6.91 8.39 18.65
N PRO A 163 6.97 9.09 19.79
CA PRO A 163 6.15 10.28 20.00
C PRO A 163 6.43 11.28 18.89
N GLN A 164 5.40 11.59 18.10
CA GLN A 164 5.54 12.51 16.97
C GLN A 164 4.21 13.20 16.68
N GLU A 165 4.29 14.51 16.49
CA GLU A 165 3.15 15.33 16.07
C GLU A 165 2.82 15.12 14.59
N LEU A 166 1.58 15.46 14.22
CA LEU A 166 1.21 15.48 12.80
C LEU A 166 2.03 16.53 12.04
N PRO A 167 2.49 16.23 10.81
CA PRO A 167 3.20 17.20 10.00
C PRO A 167 2.34 18.42 9.66
N ASP A 168 2.95 19.60 9.59
CA ASP A 168 2.26 20.89 9.39
C ASP A 168 1.40 20.95 8.11
N TYR A 169 1.77 20.17 7.09
CA TYR A 169 1.02 20.11 5.84
C TYR A 169 -0.31 19.35 5.95
N ILE A 170 -0.57 18.68 7.08
CA ILE A 170 -1.85 18.07 7.41
C ILE A 170 -2.63 19.08 8.25
N LYS A 171 -3.63 19.71 7.62
CA LYS A 171 -4.56 20.59 8.31
C LYS A 171 -5.30 19.77 9.37
N ARG A 172 -5.04 20.04 10.66
CA ARG A 172 -5.92 19.54 11.74
C ARG A 172 -7.31 20.12 11.49
N PRO A 173 -8.40 19.35 11.62
CA PRO A 173 -9.72 19.95 11.72
C PRO A 173 -9.69 20.89 12.92
N ARG A 174 -9.89 22.19 12.69
CA ARG A 174 -9.85 23.21 13.74
C ARG A 174 -10.93 22.87 14.76
N ASN A 175 -10.53 22.57 15.98
CA ASN A 175 -11.44 22.44 17.11
C ASN A 175 -12.06 23.82 17.31
N THR A 176 -13.31 24.03 16.91
CA THR A 176 -14.05 25.24 17.27
C THR A 176 -14.51 25.11 18.72
N SER A 177 -13.57 25.24 19.66
CA SER A 177 -13.92 25.62 21.02
C SER A 177 -14.25 27.10 21.01
N THR A 178 -15.51 27.38 21.33
CA THR A 178 -16.04 28.68 21.74
C THR A 178 -15.13 29.33 22.77
N GLU A 179 -14.40 30.37 22.36
CA GLU A 179 -13.97 31.45 23.23
C GLU A 179 -15.01 32.55 23.07
N THR A 180 -15.90 32.64 24.05
CA THR A 180 -16.74 33.80 24.30
C THR A 180 -15.83 34.79 25.03
N ASP A 181 -15.31 35.78 24.30
CA ASP A 181 -14.70 36.95 24.91
C ASP A 181 -15.84 37.86 25.40
N ASP A 182 -16.00 37.93 26.71
CA ASP A 182 -16.69 39.00 27.45
C ASP A 182 -15.84 40.28 27.46
#